data_AF-A1IV45-F1
#
_entry.id   AF-A1IV45-F1
#
_cell.length_a   1.000
_cell.length_b   1.000
_cell.length_c   1.000
_cell.angle_alpha   90.00
_cell.angle_beta   90.00
_cell.angle_gamma   90.00
#
_symmetry.space_group_name_H-M   'P 1'
#
loop_
_entity.id
_entity.type
_entity.pdbx_description
1 polymer ?
#
loop_
_entity_poly.entity_id
_entity_poly.type
_entity_poly.pdbx_seq_one_letter_code
_entity_poly.pdbx_strand_id
1 'polypeptide(L)'
;ILLASLPGTAVTDIQIDGVLHEFSTIDGVLEDVTQIILNVKKLALKLHVEEDKTIEIDVKGPATVTAADIVADDDVEVLNTDQYICTVAEGGNFHVRMTVKKGRGYVAADQNKSDDMPIGVLPIDSIYTPISRVNYQVESTRVGRRNDFDKLTLDVWTNGSISPREAISLAAKIMTEHLAIFVDLTDEAKNAEIMVEKEETH
;
A
#
# COMPACT_ATOMS: atom_id res chain seq x y z
N ILE A 1 -7.74 6.62 9.69
CA ILE A 1 -7.88 6.97 8.26
C ILE A 1 -6.59 6.67 7.50
N LEU A 2 -5.47 7.34 7.80
CA LEU A 2 -4.18 7.17 7.08
C LEU A 2 -3.78 5.69 6.86
N LEU A 3 -3.82 4.86 7.90
CA LEU A 3 -3.36 3.46 7.81
C LEU A 3 -4.33 2.48 7.10
N ALA A 4 -5.60 2.85 6.93
CA ALA A 4 -6.65 1.87 6.59
C ALA A 4 -7.53 2.28 5.40
N SER A 5 -7.65 3.58 5.12
CA SER A 5 -8.69 4.09 4.21
C SER A 5 -8.13 4.70 2.94
N LEU A 6 -6.81 4.94 2.89
CA LEU A 6 -6.18 5.48 1.70
C LEU A 6 -6.17 4.43 0.58
N PRO A 7 -6.46 4.83 -0.67
CA PRO A 7 -6.28 3.97 -1.82
C PRO A 7 -4.79 3.72 -2.06
N GLY A 8 -4.46 2.53 -2.52
CA GLY A 8 -3.13 2.18 -2.98
C GLY A 8 -3.14 0.90 -3.80
N THR A 9 -1.95 0.38 -4.08
CA THR A 9 -1.74 -0.72 -5.02
C THR A 9 -0.96 -1.82 -4.33
N ALA A 10 -1.35 -3.08 -4.54
CA ALA A 10 -0.65 -4.24 -3.98
C ALA A 10 -0.78 -5.46 -4.88
N VAL A 11 0.11 -6.43 -4.68
CA VAL A 11 -0.01 -7.77 -5.28
C VAL A 11 -1.08 -8.57 -4.52
N THR A 12 -1.97 -9.25 -5.24
CA THR A 12 -3.04 -10.09 -4.66
C THR A 12 -2.73 -11.56 -4.67
N ASP A 13 -2.04 -12.00 -5.71
CA ASP A 13 -1.72 -13.40 -5.96
C ASP A 13 -0.47 -13.50 -6.79
N ILE A 14 0.21 -14.64 -6.63
CA ILE A 14 1.43 -14.98 -7.35
C ILE A 14 1.32 -16.38 -7.93
N GLN A 15 1.92 -16.61 -9.09
CA GLN A 15 2.04 -17.92 -9.72
C GLN A 15 3.50 -18.14 -10.07
N ILE A 16 4.14 -19.08 -9.39
CA ILE A 16 5.54 -19.45 -9.61
C ILE A 16 5.58 -20.78 -10.35
N ASP A 17 6.42 -20.89 -11.38
CA ASP A 17 6.54 -22.12 -12.15
C ASP A 17 7.00 -23.31 -11.29
N GLY A 18 6.32 -24.44 -11.43
CA GLY A 18 6.63 -25.67 -10.69
C GLY A 18 6.17 -25.66 -9.22
N VAL A 19 5.58 -24.56 -8.73
CA VAL A 19 5.10 -24.43 -7.36
C VAL A 19 3.58 -24.66 -7.30
N LEU A 20 3.16 -25.56 -6.42
CA LEU A 20 1.73 -25.86 -6.21
C LEU A 20 1.17 -25.25 -4.92
N HIS A 21 2.03 -24.97 -3.94
CA HIS A 21 1.66 -24.43 -2.63
C HIS A 21 2.80 -23.61 -2.02
N GLU A 22 2.45 -22.76 -1.06
CA GLU A 22 3.29 -21.75 -0.41
C GLU A 22 4.42 -22.32 0.48
N PHE A 23 4.30 -23.58 0.89
CA PHE A 23 5.29 -24.27 1.75
C PHE A 23 6.33 -25.08 0.96
N SER A 24 6.53 -24.76 -0.32
CA SER A 24 7.47 -25.47 -1.19
C SER A 24 8.78 -24.70 -1.37
N THR A 25 9.78 -25.39 -1.90
CA THR A 25 11.06 -24.84 -2.32
C THR A 25 11.14 -24.84 -3.85
N ILE A 26 11.94 -23.95 -4.42
CA ILE A 26 12.17 -23.87 -5.87
C ILE A 26 13.60 -24.35 -6.14
N ASP A 27 13.75 -25.36 -7.00
CA ASP A 27 15.07 -25.87 -7.36
C ASP A 27 15.92 -24.77 -8.03
N GLY A 28 17.11 -24.53 -7.47
CA GLY A 28 18.02 -23.49 -7.99
C GLY A 28 17.74 -22.07 -7.49
N VAL A 29 16.82 -21.88 -6.54
CA VAL A 29 16.59 -20.60 -5.84
C VAL A 29 16.97 -20.78 -4.36
N LEU A 30 17.62 -19.77 -3.77
CA LEU A 30 18.10 -19.82 -2.39
C LEU A 30 16.96 -19.73 -1.37
N GLU A 31 15.98 -18.87 -1.63
CA GLU A 31 14.80 -18.65 -0.78
C GLU A 31 13.71 -19.70 -1.01
N ASP A 32 12.97 -20.01 0.05
CA ASP A 32 11.70 -20.73 -0.07
C ASP A 32 10.56 -19.82 -0.57
N VAL A 33 9.44 -20.43 -0.96
CA VAL A 33 8.29 -19.69 -1.51
C VAL A 33 7.70 -18.72 -0.46
N THR A 34 7.73 -19.06 0.82
CA THR A 34 7.22 -18.18 1.88
C THR A 34 8.06 -16.90 1.99
N GLN A 35 9.38 -17.02 1.93
CA GLN A 35 10.30 -15.90 1.98
C GLN A 35 10.17 -15.00 0.74
N ILE A 36 9.95 -15.60 -0.44
CA ILE A 36 9.64 -14.88 -1.68
C ILE A 36 8.34 -14.09 -1.52
N ILE A 37 7.26 -14.72 -1.03
CA ILE A 37 5.98 -14.04 -0.75
C ILE A 37 6.19 -12.84 0.19
N LEU A 38 6.98 -13.00 1.26
CA LEU A 38 7.26 -11.92 2.20
C LEU A 38 8.05 -10.77 1.56
N ASN A 39 8.92 -11.07 0.60
CA ASN A 39 9.67 -10.07 -0.15
C ASN A 39 8.80 -9.35 -1.19
N VAL A 40 7.93 -10.08 -1.89
CA VAL A 40 6.94 -9.53 -2.82
C VAL A 40 5.96 -8.59 -2.11
N LYS A 41 5.53 -8.92 -0.88
CA LYS A 41 4.66 -8.04 -0.07
C LYS A 41 5.28 -6.67 0.25
N LYS A 42 6.60 -6.51 0.11
CA LYS A 42 7.30 -5.22 0.33
C LYS A 42 7.39 -4.37 -0.93
N LEU A 43 6.92 -4.86 -2.08
CA LEU A 43 6.88 -4.07 -3.31
C LEU A 43 6.00 -2.83 -3.12
N ALA A 44 6.56 -1.67 -3.44
CA ALA A 44 5.85 -0.41 -3.54
C ALA A 44 5.51 -0.19 -5.02
N LEU A 45 4.25 -0.43 -5.35
CA LEU A 45 3.74 -0.33 -6.72
C LEU A 45 2.80 0.86 -6.85
N LYS A 46 2.68 1.40 -8.05
CA LYS A 46 1.66 2.38 -8.42
C LYS A 46 1.00 1.96 -9.72
N LEU A 47 -0.29 1.71 -9.66
CA LEU A 47 -1.12 1.38 -10.83
C LEU A 47 -1.83 2.64 -11.33
N HIS A 48 -1.68 2.95 -12.62
CA HIS A 48 -2.28 4.14 -13.25
C HIS A 48 -3.71 3.90 -13.72
N VAL A 49 -4.09 2.65 -13.98
CA VAL A 49 -5.41 2.23 -14.47
C VAL A 49 -6.27 1.58 -13.36
N GLU A 50 -7.56 1.39 -13.59
CA GLU A 50 -8.45 0.76 -12.59
C GLU A 50 -8.50 -0.77 -12.76
N GLU A 51 -8.19 -1.26 -13.96
CA GLU A 51 -8.12 -2.67 -14.29
C GLU A 51 -6.93 -3.36 -13.63
N ASP A 52 -7.14 -4.61 -13.22
CA ASP A 52 -6.07 -5.47 -12.71
C ASP A 52 -5.00 -5.70 -13.78
N LYS A 53 -3.72 -5.70 -13.37
CA LYS A 53 -2.58 -5.94 -14.25
C LYS A 53 -1.78 -7.14 -13.80
N THR A 54 -1.16 -7.83 -14.75
CA THR A 54 -0.20 -8.90 -14.48
C THR A 54 1.20 -8.41 -14.78
N ILE A 55 2.11 -8.62 -13.83
CA ILE A 55 3.54 -8.35 -13.97
C ILE A 55 4.32 -9.65 -13.85
N GLU A 56 5.53 -9.69 -14.41
CA GLU A 56 6.31 -10.93 -14.52
C GLU A 56 7.77 -10.70 -14.18
N ILE A 57 8.43 -11.73 -13.66
CA ILE A 57 9.90 -11.82 -13.57
C ILE A 57 10.28 -13.15 -14.22
N ASP A 58 11.22 -13.14 -15.18
CA ASP A 58 11.85 -14.34 -15.76
C ASP A 58 13.38 -14.15 -15.76
N VAL A 59 14.07 -14.79 -14.82
CA VAL A 59 15.52 -14.61 -14.62
C VAL A 59 16.23 -15.96 -14.49
N LYS A 60 17.27 -16.12 -15.31
CA LYS A 60 18.20 -17.26 -15.25
C LYS A 60 19.44 -16.91 -14.42
N GLY A 61 19.83 -17.82 -13.55
CA GLY A 61 20.98 -17.65 -12.67
C GLY A 61 22.33 -17.93 -13.34
N PRO A 62 23.45 -17.53 -12.69
CA PRO A 62 23.50 -16.97 -11.34
C PRO A 62 23.13 -15.48 -11.32
N ALA A 63 22.12 -15.10 -10.52
CA ALA A 63 21.63 -13.73 -10.44
C ALA A 63 20.96 -13.42 -9.10
N THR A 64 21.07 -12.18 -8.65
CA THR A 64 20.25 -11.63 -7.56
C THR A 64 19.07 -10.91 -8.18
N VAL A 65 17.86 -11.40 -7.90
CA VAL A 65 16.61 -10.86 -8.43
C VAL A 65 16.10 -9.76 -7.50
N THR A 66 15.82 -8.61 -8.09
CA THR A 66 15.28 -7.42 -7.43
C THR A 66 14.01 -6.97 -8.11
N ALA A 67 13.31 -6.00 -7.52
CA ALA A 67 12.13 -5.42 -8.13
C ALA A 67 12.43 -4.69 -9.45
N ALA A 68 13.69 -4.34 -9.74
CA ALA A 68 14.11 -3.82 -11.04
C ALA A 68 13.96 -4.84 -12.18
N ASP A 69 13.95 -6.15 -11.87
CA ASP A 69 13.82 -7.22 -12.86
C ASP A 69 12.36 -7.51 -13.23
N ILE A 70 11.41 -6.77 -12.62
CA ILE A 70 9.99 -6.86 -12.95
C ILE A 70 9.75 -6.29 -14.34
N VAL A 71 9.18 -7.11 -15.20
CA VAL A 71 8.64 -6.73 -16.50
C VAL A 71 7.17 -6.37 -16.32
N ALA A 72 6.85 -5.11 -16.59
CA ALA A 72 5.51 -4.56 -16.53
C ALA A 72 5.27 -3.59 -17.71
N ASP A 73 4.01 -3.29 -17.98
CA ASP A 73 3.64 -2.23 -18.94
C ASP A 73 3.69 -0.84 -18.28
N ASP A 74 3.51 0.20 -19.08
CA ASP A 74 3.56 1.61 -18.63
C ASP A 74 2.44 1.95 -17.60
N ASP A 75 1.48 1.05 -17.40
CA ASP A 75 0.40 1.27 -16.43
C ASP A 75 0.83 0.90 -14.99
N VAL A 76 1.94 0.17 -14.81
CA VAL A 76 2.48 -0.22 -13.50
C VAL A 76 3.87 0.35 -13.28
N GLU A 77 4.00 1.21 -12.28
CA GLU A 77 5.28 1.78 -11.86
C GLU A 77 5.80 1.07 -10.59
N VAL A 78 7.04 0.57 -10.65
CA VAL A 78 7.75 -0.03 -9.52
C VAL A 78 8.60 1.05 -8.85
N LEU A 79 8.26 1.41 -7.60
CA LEU A 79 8.84 2.58 -6.93
C LEU A 79 10.10 2.24 -6.12
N ASN A 80 10.22 1.02 -5.61
CA ASN A 80 11.37 0.53 -4.86
C ASN A 80 12.12 -0.56 -5.63
N THR A 81 12.78 -0.17 -6.72
CA THR A 81 13.49 -1.07 -7.64
C THR A 81 14.60 -1.90 -6.98
N ASP A 82 15.12 -1.45 -5.84
CA ASP A 82 16.14 -2.12 -5.04
C ASP A 82 15.60 -3.23 -4.13
N GLN A 83 14.28 -3.41 -4.05
CA GLN A 83 13.66 -4.42 -3.22
C GLN A 83 14.10 -5.82 -3.65
N TYR A 84 14.85 -6.49 -2.78
CA TYR A 84 15.30 -7.87 -2.95
C TYR A 84 14.11 -8.83 -3.03
N ILE A 85 14.12 -9.74 -4.01
CA ILE A 85 13.11 -10.80 -4.17
C ILE A 85 13.70 -12.15 -3.79
N CYS A 86 14.73 -12.60 -4.51
CA CYS A 86 15.41 -13.88 -4.29
C CYS A 86 16.80 -13.92 -4.96
N THR A 87 17.56 -14.98 -4.72
CA THR A 87 18.81 -15.28 -5.41
C THR A 87 18.70 -16.59 -6.17
N VAL A 88 19.01 -16.57 -7.46
CA VAL A 88 19.00 -17.73 -8.36
C VAL A 88 20.43 -18.22 -8.53
N ALA A 89 20.65 -19.51 -8.27
CA ALA A 89 21.94 -20.17 -8.42
C ALA A 89 22.28 -20.44 -9.90
N GLU A 90 23.55 -20.78 -10.18
CA GLU A 90 23.99 -21.13 -11.54
C GLU A 90 23.18 -22.30 -12.11
N GLY A 91 22.61 -22.12 -13.31
CA GLY A 91 21.75 -23.11 -13.96
C GLY A 91 20.30 -23.13 -13.48
N GLY A 92 19.93 -22.35 -12.46
CA GLY A 92 18.56 -22.16 -12.00
C GLY A 92 17.76 -21.20 -12.88
N ASN A 93 16.43 -21.30 -12.81
CA ASN A 93 15.51 -20.35 -13.43
C ASN A 93 14.44 -19.93 -12.41
N PHE A 94 14.13 -18.64 -12.35
CA PHE A 94 13.03 -18.11 -11.56
C PHE A 94 12.06 -17.40 -12.48
N HIS A 95 10.87 -17.99 -12.62
CA HIS A 95 9.76 -17.40 -13.36
C HIS A 95 8.54 -17.27 -12.45
N VAL A 96 8.04 -16.04 -12.30
CA VAL A 96 6.86 -15.72 -11.49
C VAL A 96 6.00 -14.70 -12.19
N ARG A 97 4.68 -14.94 -12.17
CA ARG A 97 3.65 -13.96 -12.55
C ARG A 97 2.91 -13.49 -11.30
N MET A 98 2.59 -12.20 -11.25
CA MET A 98 1.95 -11.58 -10.10
C MET A 98 0.81 -10.69 -10.57
N THR A 99 -0.34 -10.76 -9.89
CA THR A 99 -1.48 -9.89 -10.18
C THR A 99 -1.45 -8.67 -9.26
N VAL A 100 -1.52 -7.49 -9.86
CA VAL A 100 -1.48 -6.18 -9.19
C VAL A 100 -2.85 -5.55 -9.27
N LYS A 101 -3.38 -5.11 -8.12
CA LYS A 101 -4.70 -4.48 -8.02
C LYS A 101 -4.65 -3.19 -7.23
N LYS A 102 -5.66 -2.34 -7.44
CA LYS A 102 -5.99 -1.23 -6.55
C LYS A 102 -6.88 -1.69 -5.41
N GLY A 103 -6.69 -1.12 -4.24
CA GLY A 103 -7.49 -1.44 -3.06
C GLY A 103 -7.28 -0.43 -1.94
N ARG A 104 -7.75 -0.78 -0.74
CA ARG A 104 -7.63 0.06 0.46
C ARG A 104 -7.25 -0.79 1.65
N GLY A 105 -6.42 -0.22 2.52
CA GLY A 105 -6.05 -0.85 3.79
C GLY A 105 -5.31 -2.16 3.60
N TYR A 106 -5.85 -3.22 4.21
CA TYR A 106 -5.27 -4.56 4.23
C TYR A 106 -6.32 -5.60 3.87
N VAL A 107 -5.97 -6.53 3.01
CA VAL A 107 -6.80 -7.69 2.66
C VAL A 107 -5.98 -8.95 2.89
N ALA A 108 -6.54 -9.88 3.68
CA ALA A 108 -5.89 -11.14 3.97
C ALA A 108 -5.92 -12.08 2.74
N ALA A 109 -4.94 -12.96 2.62
CA ALA A 109 -4.85 -13.95 1.54
C ALA A 109 -6.15 -14.75 1.34
N ASP A 110 -6.83 -15.14 2.42
CA ASP A 110 -8.09 -15.88 2.36
C ASP A 110 -9.23 -15.12 1.65
N GLN A 111 -9.20 -13.79 1.68
CA GLN A 111 -10.19 -12.95 0.99
C GLN A 111 -9.84 -12.72 -0.49
N ASN A 112 -8.57 -12.95 -0.87
CA ASN A 112 -8.13 -12.91 -2.26
C ASN A 112 -8.40 -14.25 -2.99
N LYS A 113 -8.81 -15.31 -2.26
CA LYS A 113 -9.22 -16.59 -2.85
C LYS A 113 -10.50 -16.44 -3.66
N SER A 114 -10.52 -17.06 -4.83
CA SER A 114 -11.71 -17.27 -5.65
C SER A 114 -11.84 -18.76 -5.97
N ASP A 115 -13.06 -19.27 -6.07
CA ASP A 115 -13.34 -20.65 -6.46
C ASP A 115 -12.84 -20.96 -7.89
N ASP A 116 -12.70 -19.93 -8.72
CA ASP A 116 -12.23 -20.03 -10.11
C ASP A 116 -10.70 -19.97 -10.25
N MET A 117 -9.97 -19.86 -9.13
CA MET A 117 -8.51 -19.69 -9.15
C MET A 117 -7.81 -20.98 -9.63
N PRO A 118 -6.99 -20.93 -10.67
CA PRO A 118 -6.27 -22.12 -11.16
C PRO A 118 -5.31 -22.70 -10.13
N ILE A 119 -5.04 -24.01 -10.24
CA ILE A 119 -4.03 -24.68 -9.43
C ILE A 119 -2.66 -24.02 -9.65
N GLY A 120 -1.92 -23.78 -8.57
CA GLY A 120 -0.60 -23.14 -8.58
C GLY A 120 -0.63 -21.61 -8.47
N VAL A 121 -1.81 -20.99 -8.49
CA VAL A 121 -1.95 -19.58 -8.11
C VAL A 121 -2.08 -19.50 -6.58
N LEU A 122 -1.20 -18.72 -5.97
CA LEU A 122 -1.07 -18.55 -4.54
C LEU A 122 -1.58 -17.16 -4.14
N PRO A 123 -2.74 -17.05 -3.48
CA PRO A 123 -3.21 -15.78 -2.95
C PRO A 123 -2.34 -15.37 -1.78
N ILE A 124 -2.01 -14.08 -1.70
CA ILE A 124 -1.17 -13.51 -0.64
C ILE A 124 -1.89 -12.34 0.03
N ASP A 125 -1.44 -11.95 1.22
CA ASP A 125 -1.97 -10.74 1.86
C ASP A 125 -1.60 -9.49 1.04
N SER A 126 -2.58 -8.64 0.80
CA SER A 126 -2.44 -7.40 0.04
C SER A 126 -2.41 -6.20 0.98
N ILE A 127 -1.25 -5.53 1.03
CA ILE A 127 -1.02 -4.33 1.81
C ILE A 127 -1.19 -3.11 0.89
N TYR A 128 -2.43 -2.66 0.70
CA TYR A 128 -2.73 -1.52 -0.16
C TYR A 128 -2.36 -0.19 0.47
N THR A 129 -2.30 -0.12 1.81
CA THR A 129 -2.00 1.14 2.49
C THR A 129 -0.64 1.69 2.07
N PRO A 130 -0.58 2.93 1.55
CA PRO A 130 0.69 3.53 1.15
C PRO A 130 1.46 4.10 2.34
N ILE A 131 0.95 3.91 3.57
CA ILE A 131 1.49 4.45 4.81
C ILE A 131 2.15 3.32 5.60
N SER A 132 3.47 3.45 5.80
CA SER A 132 4.24 2.48 6.58
C SER A 132 4.17 2.78 8.07
N ARG A 133 4.12 4.06 8.45
CA ARG A 133 4.08 4.48 9.85
C ARG A 133 3.45 5.86 10.00
N VAL A 134 2.73 6.05 11.10
CA VAL A 134 2.25 7.37 11.55
C VAL A 134 2.55 7.50 13.04
N ASN A 135 2.98 8.68 13.47
CA ASN A 135 3.07 9.07 14.86
C ASN A 135 2.45 10.44 15.06
N TYR A 136 1.97 10.73 16.27
CA TYR A 136 1.47 12.04 16.62
C TYR A 136 1.79 12.39 18.07
N GLN A 137 2.02 13.68 18.31
CA GLN A 137 2.24 14.23 19.65
C GLN A 137 1.37 15.47 19.82
N VAL A 138 0.70 15.56 20.97
CA VAL A 138 -0.05 16.75 21.38
C VAL A 138 0.65 17.36 22.58
N GLU A 139 0.90 18.67 22.53
CA GLU A 139 1.49 19.44 23.61
C GLU A 139 0.75 20.76 23.79
N SER A 140 0.60 21.22 25.03
CA SER A 140 0.01 22.53 25.30
C SER A 140 0.91 23.62 24.74
N THR A 141 0.31 24.61 24.08
CA THR A 141 1.01 25.73 23.49
C THR A 141 0.40 27.05 23.90
N ARG A 142 1.24 28.08 23.98
CA ARG A 142 0.81 29.43 24.31
C ARG A 142 0.73 30.23 23.02
N VAL A 143 -0.45 30.76 22.73
CA VAL A 143 -0.69 31.69 21.61
C VAL A 143 -1.03 33.05 22.21
N GLY A 144 -0.12 34.01 22.05
CA GLY A 144 -0.22 35.32 22.70
C GLY A 144 -0.28 35.20 24.23
N ARG A 145 -1.39 35.64 24.83
CA ARG A 145 -1.61 35.58 26.30
C ARG A 145 -2.30 34.31 26.79
N ARG A 146 -2.91 33.54 25.89
CA ARG A 146 -3.68 32.32 26.20
C ARG A 146 -2.79 31.07 26.14
N ASN A 147 -2.96 30.15 27.07
CA ASN A 147 -2.13 28.94 27.23
C ASN A 147 -2.94 27.63 27.24
N ASP A 148 -4.15 27.68 26.72
CA ASP A 148 -5.14 26.60 26.61
C ASP A 148 -5.25 26.03 25.18
N PHE A 149 -4.34 26.41 24.28
CA PHE A 149 -4.25 25.84 22.95
C PHE A 149 -3.44 24.55 22.95
N ASP A 150 -3.79 23.65 22.04
CA ASP A 150 -3.01 22.44 21.76
C ASP A 150 -2.25 22.58 20.45
N LYS A 151 -0.99 22.17 20.44
CA LYS A 151 -0.18 21.98 19.24
C LYS A 151 -0.10 20.51 18.90
N LEU A 152 -0.55 20.14 17.71
CA LEU A 152 -0.42 18.80 17.15
C LEU A 152 0.81 18.73 16.24
N THR A 153 1.69 17.77 16.49
CA THR A 153 2.79 17.41 15.58
C THR A 153 2.51 16.02 15.01
N LEU A 154 2.55 15.87 13.69
CA LEU A 154 2.31 14.61 12.98
C LEU A 154 3.58 14.20 12.23
N ASP A 155 4.03 12.97 12.44
CA ASP A 155 5.08 12.33 11.64
C ASP A 155 4.47 11.23 10.79
N VAL A 156 4.65 11.31 9.47
CA VAL A 156 4.04 10.38 8.49
C VAL A 156 5.11 9.85 7.55
N TRP A 157 5.23 8.53 7.49
CA TRP A 157 6.11 7.82 6.56
C TRP A 157 5.27 7.09 5.52
N THR A 158 5.58 7.30 4.24
CA THR A 158 4.92 6.64 3.11
C THR A 158 5.89 5.72 2.39
N ASN A 159 5.37 4.82 1.57
CA ASN A 159 6.17 3.93 0.72
C ASN A 159 6.60 4.58 -0.62
N GLY A 160 6.39 5.89 -0.79
CA GLY A 160 6.72 6.63 -2.02
C GLY A 160 5.59 6.71 -3.05
N SER A 161 4.54 5.88 -2.98
CA SER A 161 3.42 5.92 -3.94
C SER A 161 2.55 7.18 -3.85
N ILE A 162 2.57 7.81 -2.67
CA ILE A 162 1.94 9.10 -2.37
C ILE A 162 2.87 9.90 -1.46
N SER A 163 2.92 11.22 -1.62
CA SER A 163 3.66 12.06 -0.69
C SER A 163 2.95 12.16 0.67
N PRO A 164 3.68 12.40 1.78
CA PRO A 164 3.04 12.59 3.09
C PRO A 164 1.98 13.70 3.12
N ARG A 165 2.20 14.79 2.36
CA ARG A 165 1.27 15.92 2.26
C ARG A 165 -0.03 15.52 1.58
N GLU A 166 0.07 14.84 0.44
CA GLU A 166 -1.10 14.33 -0.29
C GLU A 166 -1.86 13.30 0.55
N ALA A 167 -1.16 12.41 1.25
CA ALA A 167 -1.79 11.43 2.13
C ALA A 167 -2.62 12.07 3.25
N ILE A 168 -2.10 13.11 3.90
CA ILE A 168 -2.82 13.87 4.92
C ILE A 168 -4.04 14.58 4.31
N SER A 169 -3.86 15.23 3.14
CA SER A 169 -4.96 15.90 2.44
C SER A 169 -6.07 14.93 2.05
N LEU A 170 -5.72 13.75 1.55
CA LEU A 170 -6.68 12.71 1.17
C LEU A 170 -7.38 12.12 2.40
N ALA A 171 -6.65 11.91 3.50
CA ALA A 171 -7.25 11.47 4.75
C ALA A 171 -8.24 12.50 5.31
N ALA A 172 -7.91 13.79 5.24
CA ALA A 172 -8.81 14.86 5.64
C ALA A 172 -10.08 14.87 4.77
N LYS A 173 -9.93 14.74 3.44
CA LYS A 173 -11.07 14.63 2.52
C LYS A 173 -11.99 13.46 2.87
N ILE A 174 -11.43 12.26 3.08
CA ILE A 174 -12.19 11.08 3.50
C ILE A 174 -12.93 11.36 4.82
N MET A 175 -12.28 12.00 5.79
CA MET A 175 -12.90 12.36 7.07
C MET A 175 -14.09 13.30 6.88
N THR A 176 -13.92 14.36 6.09
CA THR A 176 -14.97 15.34 5.83
C THR A 176 -16.17 14.73 5.10
N GLU A 177 -15.93 13.82 4.15
CA GLU A 177 -17.01 13.11 3.44
C GLU A 177 -17.83 12.23 4.39
N HIS A 178 -17.20 11.57 5.36
CA HIS A 178 -17.92 10.80 6.38
C HIS A 178 -18.72 11.69 7.33
N LEU A 179 -18.16 12.85 7.72
CA LEU A 179 -18.85 13.80 8.60
C LEU A 179 -20.03 14.50 7.91
N ALA A 180 -19.97 14.72 6.60
CA ALA A 180 -21.03 15.36 5.82
C ALA A 180 -22.38 14.64 5.96
N ILE A 181 -22.37 13.31 6.04
CA ILE A 181 -23.58 12.50 6.24
C ILE A 181 -24.31 12.89 7.54
N PHE A 182 -23.56 13.27 8.59
CA PHE A 182 -24.15 13.70 9.85
C PHE A 182 -24.65 15.14 9.81
N VAL A 183 -23.95 16.03 9.10
CA VAL A 183 -24.41 17.41 8.86
C VAL A 183 -25.75 17.38 8.12
N ASP A 184 -25.94 16.40 7.24
CA ASP A 184 -27.13 16.30 6.43
C ASP A 184 -28.39 15.81 7.17
N LEU A 185 -28.27 15.41 8.44
CA LEU A 185 -29.38 14.86 9.23
C LEU A 185 -30.44 15.90 9.60
N THR A 186 -30.09 17.19 9.69
CA THR A 186 -31.04 18.26 10.04
C THR A 186 -30.82 19.51 9.21
N ASP A 187 -31.93 20.19 8.85
CA ASP A 187 -31.86 21.44 8.10
C ASP A 187 -31.27 22.58 8.96
N GLU A 188 -31.40 22.51 10.28
CA GLU A 188 -30.75 23.46 11.19
C GLU A 188 -29.23 23.35 11.15
N ALA A 189 -28.67 22.14 11.11
CA ALA A 189 -27.23 21.93 11.05
C ALA A 189 -26.66 22.35 9.69
N LYS A 190 -27.37 22.08 8.59
CA LYS A 190 -26.98 22.51 7.24
C LYS A 190 -26.90 24.02 7.07
N ASN A 191 -27.82 24.75 7.69
CA ASN A 191 -27.97 26.20 7.52
C ASN A 191 -27.31 27.01 8.65
N ALA A 192 -26.69 26.35 9.63
CA ALA A 192 -25.99 27.03 10.72
C ALA A 192 -24.72 27.72 10.18
N GLU A 193 -24.66 29.04 10.29
CA GLU A 193 -23.42 29.79 10.06
C GLU A 193 -22.47 29.53 11.23
N ILE A 194 -21.35 28.85 10.94
CA ILE A 194 -20.29 28.66 11.92
C ILE A 194 -19.59 30.01 12.11
N MET A 195 -19.72 30.61 13.30
CA MET A 195 -18.91 31.78 13.67
C MET A 195 -17.44 31.35 13.73
N VAL A 196 -16.65 31.75 12.74
CA VAL A 196 -15.19 31.61 12.79
C VAL A 196 -14.66 32.70 13.71
N GLU A 197 -14.06 32.32 14.84
CA GLU A 197 -13.30 33.28 15.66
C GLU A 197 -12.19 33.87 14.77
N LYS A 198 -12.22 35.20 14.57
CA LYS A 198 -11.18 35.88 13.80
C LYS A 198 -9.84 35.71 14.51
N GLU A 199 -8.84 35.22 13.80
CA GLU A 199 -7.44 35.32 14.27
C GLU A 199 -7.11 36.80 14.46
N GLU A 200 -6.88 37.21 15.72
CA GLU A 200 -6.35 38.54 16.03
C GLU A 200 -4.95 38.63 15.43
N THR A 201 -4.85 39.26 14.26
CA THR A 201 -3.59 39.59 13.61
C THR A 201 -2.93 40.71 14.42
N HIS A 202 -1.78 40.42 15.05
CA HIS A 202 -0.90 41.41 15.68
C HIS A 202 0.30 41.71 14.79
#